data_AF-A0A956E5X4-F1
#
_entry.id   AF-A0A956E5X4-F1
#
_cell.length_a   1.000
_cell.length_b   1.000
_cell.length_c   1.000
_cell.angle_alpha   90.00
_cell.angle_beta   90.00
_cell.angle_gamma   90.00
#
_symmetry.space_group_name_H-M   'P 1'
#
loop_
_entity.id
_entity.type
_entity.pdbx_description
1 polymer ?
#
loop_
_entity_poly.entity_id
_entity_poly.type
_entity_poly.pdbx_seq_one_letter_code
_entity_poly.pdbx_strand_id
1 'polypeptide(L)'
;MFRPSRLPDLGWLCLGLSLSIACDDGEKPSGASASASVAAASASAASSQHPNYQLSGFEVAPGKFAIPVGPRLLLEPGKGAGPVRFGATVETIERQMGMKCQDLSPTFCGITTAAIDFVLTDGKVSEIRVHRIQRPSTPDRSGTPRLYGVFNGKLIKNVSLGMYRGLVKEALGEPLRSDTISEPNAFGTYEIDHYQGMSLEFDRLKNNNNVLGGVILRPMDAPLPPVATKPLSTPPARPATPAPSASK
;
A
#
# COMPACT_ATOMS: atom_id res chain seq x y z
N MET A 1 48.47 -23.94 6.44
CA MET A 1 49.11 -22.60 6.52
C MET A 1 48.13 -21.64 7.18
N PHE A 2 48.39 -21.30 8.43
CA PHE A 2 47.60 -20.36 9.23
C PHE A 2 48.09 -18.93 8.99
N ARG A 3 47.17 -18.00 8.72
CA ARG A 3 47.43 -16.55 8.80
C ARG A 3 46.41 -15.91 9.74
N PRO A 4 46.81 -15.47 10.95
CA PRO A 4 46.04 -14.53 11.74
C PRO A 4 46.60 -13.12 11.53
N SER A 5 45.77 -12.12 11.20
CA SER A 5 46.09 -10.68 11.22
C SER A 5 44.82 -9.89 10.90
N ARG A 6 44.44 -8.75 11.50
CA ARG A 6 44.85 -7.93 12.64
C ARG A 6 43.67 -6.92 12.76
N LEU A 7 43.15 -6.70 13.95
CA LEU A 7 42.39 -5.48 14.29
C LEU A 7 43.38 -4.34 14.55
N PRO A 8 42.99 -3.08 14.26
CA PRO A 8 42.89 -2.11 15.34
C PRO A 8 41.58 -1.30 15.23
N ASP A 9 40.89 -0.91 16.30
CA ASP A 9 41.21 -0.14 17.52
C ASP A 9 41.00 1.39 17.35
N LEU A 10 40.19 1.91 18.27
CA LEU A 10 39.97 3.28 18.75
C LEU A 10 39.92 4.51 17.80
N GLY A 11 38.78 5.19 17.85
CA GLY A 11 38.62 6.59 17.46
C GLY A 11 37.60 7.31 18.36
N TRP A 12 38.08 7.77 19.52
CA TRP A 12 37.45 8.71 20.44
C TRP A 12 37.46 10.14 19.85
N LEU A 13 36.71 11.09 20.47
CA LEU A 13 36.63 12.57 20.24
C LEU A 13 35.48 13.00 19.29
N CYS A 14 34.63 14.02 19.55
CA CYS A 14 34.60 15.18 20.45
C CYS A 14 33.12 15.57 20.70
N LEU A 15 32.67 15.74 21.94
CA LEU A 15 32.35 17.05 22.57
C LEU A 15 32.24 18.27 21.62
N GLY A 16 31.05 18.87 21.56
CA GLY A 16 30.81 20.15 20.91
C GLY A 16 29.45 20.74 21.30
N LEU A 17 29.40 21.37 22.47
CA LEU A 17 28.37 22.33 22.87
C LEU A 17 28.40 23.54 21.91
N SER A 18 27.23 23.95 21.43
CA SER A 18 26.99 25.37 21.12
C SER A 18 25.50 25.69 21.21
N LEU A 19 25.16 26.27 22.36
CA LEU A 19 23.93 26.99 22.65
C LEU A 19 23.94 28.29 21.84
N SER A 20 22.85 28.63 21.15
CA SER A 20 22.59 30.02 20.75
C SER A 20 21.12 30.31 20.90
N ILE A 21 20.84 31.11 21.92
CA ILE A 21 19.60 31.78 22.24
C ILE A 21 19.52 33.01 21.33
N ALA A 22 18.38 33.21 20.66
CA ALA A 22 18.01 34.50 20.12
C ALA A 22 16.53 34.76 20.48
N CYS A 23 16.34 35.68 21.41
CA CYS A 23 15.08 36.36 21.69
C CYS A 23 14.91 37.43 20.61
N ASP A 24 13.71 37.52 20.01
CA ASP A 24 13.29 38.70 19.26
C ASP A 24 11.90 39.09 19.75
N ASP A 25 11.88 40.09 20.62
CA ASP A 25 10.70 40.83 21.06
C ASP A 25 10.41 41.92 20.02
N GLY A 26 9.36 41.71 19.22
CA GLY A 26 8.91 42.64 18.18
C GLY A 26 7.50 43.15 18.43
N GLU A 27 7.43 44.39 18.89
CA GLU A 27 6.26 45.15 19.32
C GLU A 27 5.18 45.39 18.25
N LYS A 28 3.97 45.61 18.77
CA LYS A 28 2.68 45.88 18.12
C LYS A 28 2.71 47.19 17.29
N PRO A 29 1.84 47.32 16.27
CA PRO A 29 0.85 48.40 16.39
C PRO A 29 -0.60 47.99 16.07
N SER A 30 -1.47 48.67 16.81
CA SER A 30 -2.92 48.72 16.64
C SER A 30 -3.29 49.52 15.39
N GLY A 31 -4.16 48.97 14.55
CA GLY A 31 -4.79 49.65 13.42
C GLY A 31 -6.27 49.30 13.38
N ALA A 32 -7.10 50.31 13.57
CA ALA A 32 -8.56 50.21 13.59
C ALA A 32 -9.19 50.28 12.19
N SER A 33 -10.37 49.66 12.08
CA SER A 33 -11.53 50.04 11.27
C SER A 33 -11.44 50.05 9.73
N ALA A 34 -12.20 49.16 9.09
CA ALA A 34 -13.26 49.54 8.15
C ALA A 34 -14.08 48.32 7.70
N SER A 35 -15.41 48.42 7.88
CA SER A 35 -16.40 47.59 7.21
C SER A 35 -16.39 47.86 5.70
N ALA A 36 -16.40 46.79 4.90
CA ALA A 36 -16.96 46.81 3.55
C ALA A 36 -17.46 45.41 3.17
N SER A 37 -18.76 45.20 3.29
CA SER A 37 -19.51 44.26 2.46
C SER A 37 -19.31 44.64 0.99
N VAL A 38 -19.06 43.71 0.06
CA VAL A 38 -20.02 43.06 -0.87
C VAL A 38 -19.25 42.12 -1.82
N ALA A 39 -20.01 41.23 -2.47
CA ALA A 39 -19.68 40.39 -3.64
C ALA A 39 -19.05 39.03 -3.34
N ALA A 40 -19.92 38.12 -2.89
CA ALA A 40 -19.81 36.70 -3.18
C ALA A 40 -19.71 36.48 -4.70
N ALA A 41 -18.50 36.23 -5.18
CA ALA A 41 -18.29 35.61 -6.48
C ALA A 41 -18.59 34.12 -6.32
N SER A 42 -19.81 33.73 -6.71
CA SER A 42 -20.18 32.33 -6.92
C SER A 42 -19.31 31.76 -8.05
N ALA A 43 -18.15 31.23 -7.69
CA ALA A 43 -17.48 30.24 -8.51
C ALA A 43 -18.39 29.01 -8.51
N SER A 44 -19.13 28.84 -9.61
CA SER A 44 -19.77 27.58 -9.97
C SER A 44 -18.72 26.49 -9.93
N ALA A 45 -18.61 25.82 -8.79
CA ALA A 45 -17.97 24.53 -8.68
C ALA A 45 -18.77 23.62 -9.62
N ALA A 46 -18.21 23.36 -10.78
CA ALA A 46 -18.67 22.30 -11.66
C ALA A 46 -18.67 21.04 -10.80
N SER A 47 -19.88 20.66 -10.37
CA SER A 47 -20.14 19.37 -9.74
C SER A 47 -19.72 18.33 -10.75
N SER A 48 -18.50 17.83 -10.62
CA SER A 48 -18.03 16.67 -11.35
C SER A 48 -18.95 15.53 -10.92
N GLN A 49 -19.94 15.27 -11.77
CA GLN A 49 -20.80 14.10 -11.71
C GLN A 49 -19.90 12.88 -11.89
N HIS A 50 -19.26 12.46 -10.80
CA HIS A 50 -18.52 11.21 -10.78
C HIS A 50 -19.55 10.09 -10.93
N PRO A 51 -19.39 9.17 -11.90
CA PRO A 51 -20.31 8.07 -12.08
C PRO A 51 -20.44 7.30 -10.76
N ASN A 52 -21.66 6.91 -10.45
CA ASN A 52 -22.00 6.20 -9.21
C ASN A 52 -21.43 4.78 -9.30
N TYR A 53 -20.18 4.59 -8.83
CA TYR A 53 -19.49 3.30 -8.81
C TYR A 53 -20.13 2.38 -7.76
N GLN A 54 -21.22 1.71 -8.11
CA GLN A 54 -21.79 0.67 -7.27
C GLN A 54 -20.95 -0.61 -7.37
N LEU A 55 -20.25 -0.96 -6.28
CA LEU A 55 -19.75 -2.32 -6.05
C LEU A 55 -20.95 -3.27 -5.90
N SER A 56 -21.48 -3.75 -7.02
CA SER A 56 -22.51 -4.77 -7.08
C SER A 56 -21.91 -6.14 -6.73
N GLY A 57 -22.53 -6.86 -5.80
CA GLY A 57 -22.41 -8.33 -5.74
C GLY A 57 -21.67 -8.97 -4.56
N PHE A 58 -20.94 -8.25 -3.70
CA PHE A 58 -20.41 -8.83 -2.46
C PHE A 58 -21.16 -8.28 -1.25
N GLU A 59 -22.23 -8.97 -0.86
CA GLU A 59 -22.80 -8.85 0.47
C GLU A 59 -21.95 -9.74 1.38
N VAL A 60 -21.05 -9.10 2.13
CA VAL A 60 -20.23 -9.81 3.11
C VAL A 60 -21.16 -10.13 4.27
N ALA A 61 -21.60 -11.39 4.36
CA ALA A 61 -22.26 -11.88 5.57
C ALA A 61 -21.37 -11.51 6.77
N PRO A 62 -21.92 -11.00 7.89
CA PRO A 62 -21.14 -10.63 9.07
C PRO A 62 -20.46 -11.88 9.65
N GLY A 63 -19.29 -12.19 9.12
CA GLY A 63 -18.45 -13.30 9.52
C GLY A 63 -17.58 -12.91 10.69
N LYS A 64 -17.28 -13.89 11.56
CA LYS A 64 -16.21 -13.76 12.56
C LYS A 64 -14.91 -13.48 11.81
N PHE A 65 -14.40 -12.25 11.90
CA PHE A 65 -13.12 -11.90 11.30
C PHE A 65 -12.04 -12.77 11.95
N ALA A 66 -11.28 -13.50 11.11
CA ALA A 66 -10.14 -14.25 11.61
C ALA A 66 -9.11 -13.28 12.19
N ILE A 67 -8.59 -13.63 13.37
CA ILE A 67 -7.48 -12.90 13.98
C ILE A 67 -6.32 -12.89 12.97
N PRO A 68 -5.68 -11.74 12.71
CA PRO A 68 -4.54 -11.68 11.81
C PRO A 68 -3.49 -12.71 12.22
N VAL A 69 -3.09 -13.57 11.30
CA VAL A 69 -2.09 -14.63 11.52
C VAL A 69 -0.77 -14.20 10.89
N GLY A 70 0.36 -14.56 11.51
CA GLY A 70 1.70 -14.28 11.00
C GLY A 70 2.38 -13.07 11.64
N PRO A 71 3.61 -12.76 11.21
CA PRO A 71 4.42 -11.68 11.79
C PRO A 71 3.79 -10.30 11.53
N ARG A 72 4.09 -9.34 12.41
CA ARG A 72 3.74 -7.93 12.18
C ARG A 72 4.70 -7.35 11.15
N LEU A 73 4.20 -6.97 9.98
CA LEU A 73 5.01 -6.45 8.89
C LEU A 73 5.04 -4.91 8.87
N LEU A 74 6.24 -4.34 8.78
CA LEU A 74 6.42 -2.92 8.46
C LEU A 74 6.62 -2.79 6.94
N LEU A 75 5.75 -2.03 6.29
CA LEU A 75 5.83 -1.74 4.86
C LEU A 75 6.77 -0.55 4.64
N GLU A 76 7.96 -0.83 4.10
CA GLU A 76 9.01 0.15 3.84
C GLU A 76 9.16 0.38 2.33
N PRO A 77 8.81 1.59 1.82
CA PRO A 77 8.98 1.94 0.41
C PRO A 77 10.40 1.66 -0.08
N GLY A 78 10.54 1.02 -1.25
CA GLY A 78 11.85 0.69 -1.83
C GLY A 78 12.59 -0.47 -1.16
N LYS A 79 12.16 -0.95 0.02
CA LYS A 79 12.86 -2.02 0.76
C LYS A 79 12.08 -3.32 0.90
N GLY A 80 10.75 -3.29 0.97
CA GLY A 80 9.89 -4.47 1.07
C GLY A 80 8.99 -4.49 2.30
N ALA A 81 8.56 -5.69 2.72
CA ALA A 81 7.59 -5.90 3.80
C ALA A 81 8.21 -6.68 4.97
N GLY A 82 8.62 -5.93 6.01
CA GLY A 82 9.29 -6.48 7.18
C GLY A 82 10.56 -7.27 6.79
N PRO A 83 10.67 -8.56 7.13
CA PRO A 83 11.81 -9.39 6.75
C PRO A 83 11.82 -9.78 5.26
N VAL A 84 10.69 -9.68 4.56
CA VAL A 84 10.57 -10.04 3.13
C VAL A 84 11.04 -8.87 2.28
N ARG A 85 12.20 -9.05 1.63
CA ARG A 85 12.85 -8.04 0.77
C ARG A 85 12.63 -8.36 -0.71
N PHE A 86 12.79 -7.35 -1.57
CA PHE A 86 12.86 -7.57 -3.02
C PHE A 86 13.98 -8.56 -3.36
N GLY A 87 13.73 -9.44 -4.32
CA GLY A 87 14.63 -10.55 -4.67
C GLY A 87 14.43 -11.84 -3.85
N ALA A 88 13.57 -11.84 -2.83
CA ALA A 88 13.27 -13.03 -2.04
C ALA A 88 12.62 -14.13 -2.91
N THR A 89 12.96 -15.39 -2.65
CA THR A 89 12.34 -16.56 -3.31
C THR A 89 11.06 -16.97 -2.58
N VAL A 90 10.21 -17.78 -3.24
CA VAL A 90 8.99 -18.36 -2.62
C VAL A 90 9.30 -19.05 -1.29
N GLU A 91 10.35 -19.88 -1.24
CA GLU A 91 10.75 -20.55 0.00
C GLU A 91 11.08 -19.56 1.13
N THR A 92 11.76 -18.46 0.78
CA THR A 92 12.11 -17.41 1.74
C THR A 92 10.86 -16.69 2.24
N ILE A 93 9.92 -16.38 1.35
CA ILE A 93 8.63 -15.76 1.69
C ILE A 93 7.91 -16.66 2.70
N GLU A 94 7.69 -17.93 2.37
CA GLU A 94 6.91 -18.84 3.21
C GLU A 94 7.55 -19.05 4.59
N ARG A 95 8.89 -19.16 4.63
CA ARG A 95 9.64 -19.27 5.89
C ARG A 95 9.48 -18.02 6.75
N GLN A 96 9.59 -16.83 6.16
CA GLN A 96 9.50 -15.56 6.89
C GLN A 96 8.08 -15.23 7.32
N MET A 97 7.09 -15.63 6.53
CA MET A 97 5.67 -15.45 6.83
C MET A 97 5.14 -16.52 7.81
N GLY A 98 5.85 -17.64 7.95
CA GLY A 98 5.43 -18.78 8.78
C GLY A 98 4.25 -19.55 8.19
N MET A 99 3.96 -19.38 6.89
CA MET A 99 2.84 -20.04 6.22
C MET A 99 3.07 -20.17 4.71
N LYS A 100 2.41 -21.15 4.10
CA LYS A 100 2.51 -21.43 2.65
C LYS A 100 1.72 -20.43 1.80
N CYS A 101 2.17 -20.20 0.58
CA CYS A 101 1.38 -19.45 -0.42
C CYS A 101 0.07 -20.22 -0.68
N GLN A 102 -1.06 -19.53 -0.55
CA GLN A 102 -2.40 -20.09 -0.82
C GLN A 102 -2.69 -20.11 -2.32
N ASP A 103 -2.13 -19.14 -3.03
CA ASP A 103 -2.16 -19.04 -4.48
C ASP A 103 -0.72 -18.95 -4.97
N LEU A 104 -0.24 -20.02 -5.60
CA LEU A 104 1.13 -20.10 -6.10
C LEU A 104 1.11 -20.31 -7.61
N SER A 105 1.89 -19.50 -8.32
CA SER A 105 2.23 -19.65 -9.72
C SER A 105 3.70 -19.24 -9.94
N PRO A 106 4.28 -19.46 -11.14
CA PRO A 106 5.65 -19.03 -11.43
C PRO A 106 5.90 -17.53 -11.24
N THR A 107 4.84 -16.70 -11.34
CA THR A 107 4.91 -15.24 -11.28
C THR A 107 4.19 -14.65 -10.07
N PHE A 108 3.69 -15.47 -9.15
CA PHE A 108 2.82 -15.01 -8.07
C PHE A 108 2.84 -15.93 -6.85
N CYS A 109 2.92 -15.34 -5.66
CA CYS A 109 2.63 -16.00 -4.39
C CYS A 109 1.66 -15.12 -3.59
N GLY A 110 0.43 -15.58 -3.39
CA GLY A 110 -0.60 -14.90 -2.60
C GLY A 110 -0.82 -15.58 -1.25
N ILE A 111 -0.89 -14.78 -0.18
CA ILE A 111 -1.28 -15.21 1.17
C ILE A 111 -2.52 -14.41 1.57
N THR A 112 -3.66 -14.84 1.04
CA THR A 112 -4.94 -14.12 1.17
C THR A 112 -5.37 -13.93 2.62
N THR A 113 -5.13 -14.90 3.52
CA THR A 113 -5.44 -14.73 4.95
C THR A 113 -4.66 -13.61 5.62
N ALA A 114 -3.45 -13.32 5.14
CA ALA A 114 -2.59 -12.24 5.62
C ALA A 114 -2.72 -10.96 4.77
N ALA A 115 -3.62 -10.96 3.78
CA ALA A 115 -3.90 -9.86 2.88
C ALA A 115 -2.66 -9.28 2.17
N ILE A 116 -1.75 -10.17 1.75
CA ILE A 116 -0.51 -9.83 1.07
C ILE A 116 -0.26 -10.75 -0.11
N ASP A 117 0.16 -10.15 -1.22
CA ASP A 117 0.57 -10.82 -2.43
C ASP A 117 1.98 -10.40 -2.84
N PHE A 118 2.70 -11.34 -3.43
CA PHE A 118 4.05 -11.16 -3.94
C PHE A 118 4.04 -11.47 -5.44
N VAL A 119 4.33 -10.46 -6.25
CA VAL A 119 4.56 -10.65 -7.70
C VAL A 119 6.01 -11.07 -7.89
N LEU A 120 6.20 -12.10 -8.71
CA LEU A 120 7.50 -12.73 -8.93
C LEU A 120 7.96 -12.50 -10.37
N THR A 121 9.26 -12.24 -10.51
CA THR A 121 9.99 -12.24 -11.77
C THR A 121 11.17 -13.18 -11.60
N ASP A 122 11.30 -14.17 -12.48
CA ASP A 122 12.30 -15.24 -12.36
C ASP A 122 12.30 -15.94 -10.99
N GLY A 123 11.10 -16.17 -10.45
CA GLY A 123 10.89 -16.82 -9.16
C GLY A 123 11.27 -15.97 -7.93
N LYS A 124 11.54 -14.68 -8.12
CA LYS A 124 11.95 -13.74 -7.06
C LYS A 124 10.98 -12.56 -6.94
N VAL A 125 10.76 -12.07 -5.73
CA VAL A 125 9.87 -10.92 -5.45
C VAL A 125 10.34 -9.67 -6.20
N SER A 126 9.49 -9.15 -7.07
CA SER A 126 9.69 -7.89 -7.79
C SER A 126 8.69 -6.80 -7.36
N GLU A 127 7.52 -7.19 -6.84
CA GLU A 127 6.51 -6.27 -6.31
C GLU A 127 5.79 -6.92 -5.12
N ILE A 128 5.46 -6.13 -4.11
CA ILE A 128 4.68 -6.59 -2.95
C ILE A 128 3.39 -5.79 -2.90
N ARG A 129 2.25 -6.46 -2.83
CA ARG A 129 0.93 -5.84 -2.75
C ARG A 129 0.27 -6.20 -1.44
N VAL A 130 -0.28 -5.22 -0.74
CA VAL A 130 -1.01 -5.42 0.50
C VAL A 130 -2.40 -4.83 0.34
N HIS A 131 -3.41 -5.57 0.83
CA HIS A 131 -4.81 -5.30 0.57
C HIS A 131 -5.55 -5.07 1.89
N ARG A 132 -6.49 -4.12 1.90
CA ARG A 132 -7.42 -3.98 3.01
C ARG A 132 -8.30 -5.23 3.10
N ILE A 133 -8.84 -5.44 4.30
CA ILE A 133 -9.83 -6.47 4.55
C ILE A 133 -11.02 -6.35 3.59
N GLN A 134 -11.59 -7.50 3.23
CA GLN A 134 -12.78 -7.62 2.38
C GLN A 134 -12.61 -7.19 0.91
N ARG A 135 -11.40 -6.88 0.45
CA ARG A 135 -11.15 -6.83 -1.00
C ARG A 135 -11.32 -8.24 -1.59
N PRO A 136 -11.93 -8.39 -2.78
CA PRO A 136 -11.94 -9.66 -3.49
C PRO A 136 -10.51 -10.18 -3.71
N SER A 137 -10.30 -11.48 -3.58
CA SER A 137 -9.03 -12.16 -3.88
C SER A 137 -9.27 -13.23 -4.94
N THR A 138 -8.20 -13.91 -5.36
CA THR A 138 -8.32 -15.04 -6.29
C THR A 138 -9.27 -16.10 -5.72
N PRO A 139 -10.29 -16.55 -6.50
CA PRO A 139 -11.16 -17.63 -6.09
C PRO A 139 -10.39 -18.89 -5.73
N ASP A 140 -10.96 -19.74 -4.88
CA ASP A 140 -10.33 -21.00 -4.52
C ASP A 140 -10.36 -22.04 -5.66
N ARG A 141 -9.94 -23.28 -5.37
CA ARG A 141 -9.93 -24.36 -6.39
C ARG A 141 -11.34 -24.75 -6.85
N SER A 142 -12.36 -24.56 -6.02
CA SER A 142 -13.77 -24.77 -6.36
C SER A 142 -14.39 -23.59 -7.12
N GLY A 143 -13.61 -22.51 -7.36
CA GLY A 143 -14.13 -21.28 -7.95
C GLY A 143 -14.96 -20.45 -6.96
N THR A 144 -14.96 -20.80 -5.68
CA THR A 144 -15.67 -20.04 -4.65
C THR A 144 -14.97 -18.70 -4.46
N PRO A 145 -15.71 -17.58 -4.51
CA PRO A 145 -15.15 -16.27 -4.24
C PRO A 145 -14.51 -16.21 -2.86
N ARG A 146 -13.34 -15.58 -2.80
CA ARG A 146 -12.60 -15.36 -1.56
C ARG A 146 -12.35 -13.88 -1.34
N LEU A 147 -12.24 -13.49 -0.08
CA LEU A 147 -11.87 -12.14 0.32
C LEU A 147 -10.54 -12.16 1.05
N TYR A 148 -9.77 -11.08 0.92
CA TYR A 148 -8.59 -10.87 1.74
C TYR A 148 -8.96 -10.76 3.22
N GLY A 149 -8.13 -11.38 4.05
CA GLY A 149 -8.20 -11.32 5.50
C GLY A 149 -7.70 -9.98 6.06
N VAL A 150 -7.21 -10.00 7.30
CA VAL A 150 -6.69 -8.79 7.95
C VAL A 150 -5.18 -8.75 7.80
N PHE A 151 -4.66 -7.68 7.19
CA PHE A 151 -3.22 -7.44 7.16
C PHE A 151 -2.69 -7.16 8.57
N ASN A 152 -1.70 -7.94 9.02
CA ASN A 152 -1.02 -7.73 10.29
C ASN A 152 0.21 -6.84 10.11
N GLY A 153 0.03 -5.52 10.03
CA GLY A 153 1.17 -4.63 9.81
C GLY A 153 0.79 -3.16 9.74
N LYS A 154 1.78 -2.32 9.43
CA LYS A 154 1.62 -0.87 9.25
C LYS A 154 2.53 -0.35 8.15
N LEU A 155 2.19 0.80 7.59
CA LEU A 155 3.10 1.60 6.78
C LEU A 155 3.96 2.50 7.69
N ILE A 156 4.98 3.10 7.07
CA ILE A 156 5.73 4.21 7.66
C ILE A 156 4.80 5.32 8.13
N LYS A 157 5.24 6.09 9.14
CA LYS A 157 4.51 7.23 9.72
C LYS A 157 3.08 6.88 10.18
N ASN A 158 2.88 5.64 10.65
CA ASN A 158 1.60 5.12 11.19
C ASN A 158 0.43 5.07 10.19
N VAL A 159 0.68 5.18 8.89
CA VAL A 159 -0.36 4.97 7.88
C VAL A 159 -0.85 3.53 7.94
N SER A 160 -2.17 3.35 7.82
CA SER A 160 -2.82 2.04 7.92
C SER A 160 -3.90 1.89 6.85
N LEU A 161 -4.15 0.66 6.43
CA LEU A 161 -5.24 0.34 5.50
C LEU A 161 -6.59 0.78 6.11
N GLY A 162 -7.47 1.32 5.27
CA GLY A 162 -8.75 1.89 5.68
C GLY A 162 -8.68 3.37 6.12
N MET A 163 -7.49 3.95 6.22
CA MET A 163 -7.34 5.38 6.53
C MET A 163 -7.84 6.27 5.38
N TYR A 164 -8.49 7.39 5.70
CA TYR A 164 -8.94 8.37 4.71
C TYR A 164 -7.77 9.03 3.98
N ARG A 165 -7.93 9.32 2.68
CA ARG A 165 -6.87 9.92 1.86
C ARG A 165 -6.27 11.20 2.44
N GLY A 166 -7.09 12.10 2.98
CA GLY A 166 -6.60 13.35 3.59
C GLY A 166 -5.57 13.10 4.70
N LEU A 167 -5.85 12.14 5.59
CA LEU A 167 -4.94 11.76 6.68
C LEU A 167 -3.68 11.06 6.17
N VAL A 168 -3.78 10.29 5.08
CA VAL A 168 -2.62 9.68 4.42
C VAL A 168 -1.69 10.74 3.86
N LYS A 169 -2.23 11.77 3.20
CA LYS A 169 -1.45 12.91 2.69
C LYS A 169 -0.84 13.75 3.79
N GLU A 170 -1.57 13.99 4.88
CA GLU A 170 -1.04 14.69 6.05
C GLU A 170 0.17 13.95 6.63
N ALA A 171 0.12 12.62 6.71
CA ALA A 171 1.22 11.81 7.21
C ALA A 171 2.40 11.73 6.23
N LEU A 172 2.14 11.45 4.95
CA LEU A 172 3.19 11.13 3.96
C LEU A 172 3.70 12.34 3.19
N GLY A 173 2.93 13.42 3.09
CA GLY A 173 3.10 14.53 2.16
C GLY A 173 2.30 14.33 0.87
N GLU A 174 2.42 15.28 -0.06
CA GLU A 174 1.82 15.15 -1.38
C GLU A 174 2.54 14.06 -2.21
N PRO A 175 1.81 13.30 -3.04
CA PRO A 175 2.41 12.32 -3.92
C PRO A 175 3.17 12.97 -5.07
N LEU A 176 4.09 12.21 -5.68
CA LEU A 176 4.81 12.61 -6.89
C LEU A 176 3.87 12.73 -8.10
N ARG A 177 2.83 11.88 -8.13
CA ARG A 177 1.81 11.82 -9.18
C ARG A 177 0.57 11.14 -8.64
N SER A 178 -0.61 11.55 -9.10
CA SER A 178 -1.87 10.86 -8.83
C SER A 178 -2.54 10.47 -10.14
N ASP A 179 -2.91 9.20 -10.27
CA ASP A 179 -3.62 8.67 -11.42
C ASP A 179 -5.07 8.41 -11.02
N THR A 180 -6.04 8.99 -11.74
CA THR A 180 -7.46 8.70 -11.54
C THR A 180 -7.87 7.52 -12.41
N ILE A 181 -8.49 6.51 -11.80
CA ILE A 181 -8.98 5.32 -12.49
C ILE A 181 -10.44 5.55 -12.87
N SER A 182 -10.69 5.80 -14.16
CA SER A 182 -12.04 6.06 -14.67
C SER A 182 -12.87 4.80 -14.82
N GLU A 183 -12.23 3.66 -15.11
CA GLU A 183 -12.92 2.38 -15.33
C GLU A 183 -13.15 1.64 -14.00
N PRO A 184 -14.36 1.10 -13.75
CA PRO A 184 -14.61 0.27 -12.58
C PRO A 184 -13.71 -0.96 -12.53
N ASN A 185 -13.31 -1.37 -11.33
CA ASN A 185 -12.55 -2.60 -11.10
C ASN A 185 -13.06 -3.35 -9.88
N ALA A 186 -12.60 -4.60 -9.72
CA ALA A 186 -13.03 -5.50 -8.66
C ALA A 186 -12.75 -4.95 -7.24
N PHE A 187 -11.76 -4.07 -7.08
CA PHE A 187 -11.42 -3.48 -5.77
C PHE A 187 -12.22 -2.21 -5.46
N GLY A 188 -12.83 -1.59 -6.47
CA GLY A 188 -13.42 -0.25 -6.35
C GLY A 188 -12.37 0.85 -6.25
N THR A 189 -11.14 0.60 -6.72
CA THR A 189 -10.07 1.59 -6.73
C THR A 189 -10.40 2.70 -7.71
N TYR A 190 -10.43 3.94 -7.25
CA TYR A 190 -10.76 5.11 -8.08
C TYR A 190 -9.55 6.02 -8.31
N GLU A 191 -8.49 5.88 -7.51
CA GLU A 191 -7.30 6.74 -7.58
C GLU A 191 -6.07 6.00 -7.05
N ILE A 192 -4.91 6.31 -7.63
CA ILE A 192 -3.62 5.77 -7.22
C ILE A 192 -2.65 6.93 -7.00
N ASP A 193 -2.18 7.11 -5.77
CA ASP A 193 -1.13 8.08 -5.45
C ASP A 193 0.25 7.40 -5.49
N HIS A 194 1.18 7.97 -6.26
CA HIS A 194 2.53 7.45 -6.45
C HIS A 194 3.56 8.19 -5.60
N TYR A 195 4.36 7.42 -4.88
CA TYR A 195 5.50 7.87 -4.07
C TYR A 195 6.76 7.13 -4.53
N GLN A 196 7.93 7.58 -4.06
CA GLN A 196 9.16 6.87 -4.37
C GLN A 196 9.15 5.47 -3.72
N GLY A 197 9.29 4.42 -4.53
CA GLY A 197 9.29 3.02 -4.07
C GLY A 197 7.93 2.50 -3.56
N MET A 198 6.83 3.24 -3.75
CA MET A 198 5.49 2.83 -3.31
C MET A 198 4.36 3.47 -4.13
N SER A 199 3.23 2.79 -4.26
CA SER A 199 1.97 3.38 -4.73
C SER A 199 0.83 3.00 -3.79
N LEU A 200 -0.10 3.93 -3.59
CA LEU A 200 -1.24 3.79 -2.70
C LEU A 200 -2.53 3.79 -3.50
N GLU A 201 -3.31 2.72 -3.39
CA GLU A 201 -4.59 2.58 -4.06
C GLU A 201 -5.71 3.02 -3.13
N PHE A 202 -6.54 3.97 -3.58
CA PHE A 202 -7.70 4.43 -2.84
C PHE A 202 -8.98 3.83 -3.39
N ASP A 203 -9.73 3.17 -2.52
CA ASP A 203 -11.03 2.59 -2.85
C ASP A 203 -12.16 3.54 -2.50
N ARG A 204 -13.19 3.55 -3.33
CA ARG A 204 -14.47 4.17 -3.01
C ARG A 204 -15.41 3.11 -2.45
N LEU A 205 -15.74 3.25 -1.17
CA LEU A 205 -16.68 2.35 -0.50
C LEU A 205 -18.13 2.69 -0.86
N LYS A 206 -19.06 1.77 -0.56
CA LYS A 206 -20.51 1.95 -0.82
C LYS A 206 -21.11 3.19 -0.16
N ASN A 207 -20.54 3.65 0.96
CA ASN A 207 -20.94 4.87 1.65
C ASN A 207 -20.24 6.14 1.11
N ASN A 208 -19.63 6.06 -0.06
CA ASN A 208 -18.89 7.13 -0.73
C ASN A 208 -17.61 7.59 0.01
N ASN A 209 -17.16 6.84 1.03
CA ASN A 209 -15.88 7.11 1.67
C ASN A 209 -14.71 6.63 0.80
N ASN A 210 -13.68 7.47 0.72
CA ASN A 210 -12.45 7.17 0.02
C ASN A 210 -11.36 6.77 1.02
N VAL A 211 -10.94 5.52 0.98
CA VAL A 211 -10.01 4.95 1.97
C VAL A 211 -8.83 4.27 1.30
N LEU A 212 -7.70 4.21 2.00
CA LEU A 212 -6.53 3.45 1.56
C LEU A 212 -6.89 1.96 1.48
N GLY A 213 -7.09 1.48 0.27
CA GLY A 213 -7.49 0.11 -0.02
C GLY A 213 -6.30 -0.82 -0.26
N GLY A 214 -5.23 -0.30 -0.85
CA GLY A 214 -4.09 -1.12 -1.24
C GLY A 214 -2.77 -0.37 -1.18
N VAL A 215 -1.70 -1.11 -0.97
CA VAL A 215 -0.32 -0.60 -0.98
C VAL A 215 0.51 -1.48 -1.87
N ILE A 216 1.22 -0.87 -2.81
CA ILE A 216 2.10 -1.55 -3.73
C ILE A 216 3.52 -1.06 -3.49
N LEU A 217 4.41 -1.93 -3.04
CA LEU A 217 5.82 -1.64 -2.87
C LEU A 217 6.61 -2.11 -4.08
N ARG A 218 7.55 -1.28 -4.52
CA ARG A 218 8.51 -1.58 -5.61
C ARG A 218 9.93 -1.22 -5.16
N PRO A 219 10.97 -1.76 -5.81
CA PRO A 219 12.34 -1.29 -5.62
C PRO A 219 12.46 0.23 -5.79
N MET A 220 13.40 0.86 -5.08
CA MET A 220 13.54 2.32 -5.04
C MET A 220 13.89 2.93 -6.40
N ASP A 221 14.63 2.18 -7.20
CA ASP A 221 15.10 2.48 -8.54
C ASP A 221 14.14 2.04 -9.64
N ALA A 222 13.01 1.41 -9.28
CA ALA A 222 12.00 1.05 -10.26
C ALA A 222 11.39 2.33 -10.86
N PRO A 223 11.28 2.43 -12.20
CA PRO A 223 10.63 3.56 -12.82
C PRO A 223 9.19 3.66 -12.34
N LEU A 224 8.68 4.90 -12.23
CA LEU A 224 7.26 5.10 -11.97
C LEU A 224 6.46 4.35 -13.04
N PRO A 225 5.38 3.63 -12.65
CA PRO A 225 4.54 2.97 -13.63
C PRO A 225 4.01 4.02 -14.63
N PRO A 226 3.74 3.62 -15.88
CA PRO A 226 3.06 4.51 -16.82
C PRO A 226 1.72 4.97 -16.22
N VAL A 227 1.21 6.12 -16.68
CA VAL A 227 -0.07 6.65 -16.20
C VAL A 227 -1.15 5.58 -16.38
N ALA A 228 -1.74 5.16 -15.27
CA ALA A 228 -2.78 4.15 -15.28
C ALA A 228 -4.09 4.78 -15.75
N THR A 229 -4.43 4.61 -17.03
CA THR A 229 -5.78 4.90 -17.54
C THR A 229 -6.73 3.73 -17.33
N LYS A 230 -6.18 2.55 -17.05
CA LYS A 230 -6.90 1.31 -16.76
C LYS A 230 -6.53 0.80 -15.37
N PRO A 231 -7.43 0.05 -14.72
CA PRO A 231 -7.18 -0.49 -13.41
C PRO A 231 -5.92 -1.35 -13.41
N LEU A 232 -5.10 -1.22 -12.36
CA LEU A 232 -4.05 -2.19 -12.13
C LEU A 232 -4.74 -3.55 -11.92
N SER A 233 -4.48 -4.44 -12.87
CA SER A 233 -5.25 -5.66 -13.15
C SER A 233 -5.71 -6.39 -11.88
N THR A 234 -6.98 -6.81 -11.91
CA THR A 234 -7.63 -7.86 -11.12
C THR A 234 -6.63 -8.93 -10.65
N PRO A 235 -6.80 -9.55 -9.45
CA PRO A 235 -5.93 -10.63 -9.00
C PRO A 235 -5.63 -11.57 -10.17
N PRO A 236 -4.35 -11.92 -10.43
CA PRO A 236 -4.00 -12.67 -11.62
C PRO A 236 -4.89 -13.89 -11.70
N ALA A 237 -5.58 -14.05 -12.84
CA ALA A 237 -6.44 -15.19 -13.05
C ALA A 237 -5.60 -16.44 -12.77
N ARG A 238 -6.08 -17.28 -11.84
CA ARG A 238 -5.37 -18.51 -11.51
C ARG A 238 -5.18 -19.29 -12.81
N PRO A 239 -3.94 -19.68 -13.20
CA PRO A 239 -3.76 -20.53 -14.36
C PRO A 239 -4.62 -21.78 -14.15
N ALA A 240 -5.42 -22.13 -15.16
CA ALA A 240 -6.33 -23.27 -15.06
C ALA A 240 -5.52 -24.49 -14.59
N THR A 241 -5.93 -25.08 -13.46
CA THR A 241 -5.32 -26.33 -13.01
C THR A 241 -5.48 -27.34 -14.14
N PRO A 242 -4.40 -27.91 -14.70
CA PRO A 242 -4.54 -28.94 -15.72
C PRO A 242 -5.42 -30.04 -15.14
N ALA A 243 -6.46 -30.43 -15.90
CA ALA A 243 -7.36 -31.50 -15.48
C ALA A 243 -6.49 -32.73 -15.09
N PRO A 244 -6.82 -33.44 -14.00
CA PRO A 244 -6.06 -34.61 -13.60
C PRO A 244 -5.99 -35.54 -14.81
N SER A 245 -4.77 -35.79 -15.32
CA SER A 245 -4.56 -36.71 -16.41
C SER A 245 -5.07 -38.07 -15.93
N ALA A 246 -6.11 -38.59 -16.57
CA ALA A 246 -6.63 -39.91 -16.26
C ALA A 246 -5.50 -40.93 -16.45
N SER A 247 -4.94 -41.42 -15.34
CA SER A 247 -4.04 -42.56 -15.36
C SER A 247 -4.83 -43.75 -15.90
N LYS A 248 -4.43 -44.25 -17.06
CA LYS A 248 -4.92 -45.52 -17.62
C LYS A 248 -4.24 -46.68 -16.92
#